data_AF-A0A7S2W8V6-F1
#
_entry.id   AF-A0A7S2W8V6-F1
#
_cell.length_a   1.000
_cell.length_b   1.000
_cell.length_c   1.000
_cell.angle_alpha   90.00
_cell.angle_beta   90.00
_cell.angle_gamma   90.00
#
_symmetry.space_group_name_H-M   'P 1'
#
loop_
_entity.id
_entity.type
_entity.pdbx_description
1 polymer ?
#
loop_
_entity_poly.entity_id
_entity_poly.type
_entity_poly.pdbx_seq_one_letter_code
_entity_poly.pdbx_strand_id
1 'polypeptide(L)'
;CQNTIFGTIFFTMGKISQSIVIVIVGLLSWQDIVAWTDSSSKIESRNPLFGVVGFLLTSPVSSHQHYSNRQEGGVRTSMVKGWLGDIMGGNNNGDGGGGNCVAKKEKELKSSFQELVSQDWSSIRCQWEEHSDLSQELRQLRSHSLKDGKGPASPLHTLRIFDNDGDDNDDVRVTLYRDSASWCPYCQKVWTALEEKRINYRVEFVNMRCYGDKTPQFLSVQPNGNIPVAIIDGVTYRQSNDILQVLDQTFTGPHHPPLSPKRNSDLEDRANSLFRLERQLFGAWMYWITSRDDASARLKNSFVNVLQQVEQELKYANSNLDGSFFLGKDVSMVDFMFIPFVERMLASLLYFKGFPIRIKGGSNADNKLYPNVNKWMDAMETLPSYQLTKSDYYTHCWDLPPQLGSCITEDDTYQSAINGIDGISWDLPLKPHNGGIEPDWEWCNNNNMNANLEAVERLTFNHKNIIKFAARGADTNNNPFTRYSAPLADPKA
;
A
#
# COMPACT_ATOMS: atom_id res chain seq x y z
N CYS A 1 11.96 -27.53 20.74
CA CYS A 1 10.53 -27.69 21.06
C CYS A 1 10.34 -27.42 22.55
N GLN A 2 9.52 -26.53 23.06
CA GLN A 2 8.54 -25.59 22.50
C GLN A 2 8.45 -24.49 23.57
N ASN A 3 8.75 -23.24 23.22
CA ASN A 3 8.30 -22.09 24.00
C ASN A 3 7.06 -21.56 23.27
N THR A 4 5.89 -21.87 23.81
CA THR A 4 4.62 -21.36 23.31
C THR A 4 3.84 -20.84 24.52
N ILE A 5 3.21 -19.69 24.29
CA ILE A 5 2.22 -19.01 25.14
C ILE A 5 2.82 -17.99 26.14
N PHE A 6 3.44 -16.96 25.57
CA PHE A 6 3.24 -15.55 25.94
C PHE A 6 3.45 -14.73 24.66
N GLY A 7 2.39 -14.18 24.06
CA GLY A 7 2.54 -13.28 22.92
C GLY A 7 1.34 -13.26 21.98
N THR A 8 0.48 -12.27 22.10
CA THR A 8 -0.47 -11.92 21.02
C THR A 8 -0.81 -10.42 20.92
N ILE A 9 -0.11 -9.51 21.60
CA ILE A 9 -0.26 -8.05 21.34
C ILE A 9 1.08 -7.34 21.09
N PHE A 10 2.23 -8.03 21.23
CA PHE A 10 3.56 -7.44 21.05
C PHE A 10 4.31 -7.87 19.77
N PHE A 11 3.65 -8.55 18.83
CA PHE A 11 4.27 -9.01 17.58
C PHE A 11 3.39 -8.69 16.38
N THR A 12 3.41 -7.42 15.95
CA THR A 12 2.99 -7.07 14.57
C THR A 12 3.55 -5.72 14.10
N MET A 13 4.68 -5.28 14.65
CA MET A 13 5.44 -4.21 14.02
C MET A 13 6.94 -4.46 14.28
N GLY A 14 7.72 -4.62 13.21
CA GLY A 14 9.18 -4.78 13.25
C GLY A 14 9.85 -3.67 14.05
N LYS A 15 11.10 -3.87 14.49
CA LYS A 15 11.79 -3.05 15.51
C LYS A 15 11.86 -1.53 15.25
N ILE A 16 11.57 -1.06 14.03
CA ILE A 16 11.31 0.36 13.72
C ILE A 16 10.12 0.91 14.55
N SER A 17 9.25 0.02 15.01
CA SER A 17 8.01 0.35 15.70
C SER A 17 8.02 0.27 17.22
N GLN A 18 9.05 -0.26 17.88
CA GLN A 18 9.07 -0.08 19.33
C GLN A 18 9.17 1.42 19.65
N SER A 19 9.95 2.18 18.86
CA SER A 19 9.98 3.63 18.94
C SER A 19 8.67 4.28 18.44
N ILE A 20 8.10 3.84 17.31
CA ILE A 20 6.89 4.48 16.73
C ILE A 20 5.60 4.18 17.52
N VAL A 21 5.43 2.98 18.08
CA VAL A 21 4.27 2.66 18.94
C VAL A 21 4.40 3.35 20.29
N ILE A 22 5.62 3.48 20.82
CA ILE A 22 5.87 4.30 22.02
C ILE A 22 5.59 5.79 21.73
N VAL A 23 5.89 6.27 20.51
CA VAL A 23 5.55 7.63 20.04
C VAL A 23 4.05 7.82 19.82
N ILE A 24 3.34 6.87 19.22
CA ILE A 24 1.88 6.98 18.96
C ILE A 24 1.09 6.92 20.26
N VAL A 25 1.46 6.02 21.19
CA VAL A 25 0.82 5.97 22.51
C VAL A 25 1.22 7.23 23.28
N GLY A 26 2.50 7.64 23.23
CA GLY A 26 3.07 8.82 23.89
C GLY A 26 2.71 10.20 23.32
N LEU A 27 1.95 10.33 22.24
CA LEU A 27 1.53 11.63 21.67
C LEU A 27 0.04 11.93 21.83
N LEU A 28 -0.69 11.06 22.54
CA LEU A 28 -2.05 11.36 22.97
C LEU A 28 -1.98 12.31 24.19
N SER A 29 -2.18 13.61 23.97
CA SER A 29 -2.36 14.50 25.11
C SER A 29 -3.69 14.19 25.80
N TRP A 30 -3.75 14.31 27.13
CA TRP A 30 -5.01 14.18 27.89
C TRP A 30 -6.08 15.17 27.39
N GLN A 31 -5.65 16.29 26.78
CA GLN A 31 -6.55 17.29 26.19
C GLN A 31 -7.18 16.80 24.88
N ASP A 32 -6.48 16.00 24.06
CA ASP A 32 -7.04 15.45 22.81
C ASP A 32 -8.10 14.38 23.08
N ILE A 33 -7.93 13.62 24.17
CA ILE A 33 -8.92 12.64 24.64
C ILE A 33 -10.17 13.35 25.19
N VAL A 34 -10.00 14.47 25.91
CA VAL A 34 -11.11 15.24 26.50
C VAL A 34 -11.85 16.10 25.47
N ALA A 35 -11.15 16.68 24.49
CA ALA A 35 -11.75 17.48 23.42
C ALA A 35 -12.66 16.64 22.50
N TRP A 36 -12.36 15.35 22.34
CA TRP A 36 -13.25 14.42 21.63
C TRP A 36 -14.55 14.16 22.42
N THR A 37 -14.46 14.00 23.75
CA THR A 37 -15.64 13.78 24.61
C THR A 37 -16.58 14.99 24.71
N ASP A 38 -16.07 16.23 24.67
CA ASP A 38 -16.90 17.45 24.82
C ASP A 38 -17.72 17.82 23.56
N SER A 39 -17.39 17.26 22.40
CA SER A 39 -18.15 17.49 21.16
C SER A 39 -19.48 16.71 21.10
N SER A 40 -19.74 15.84 22.08
CA SER A 40 -20.96 15.03 22.23
C SER A 40 -21.75 15.50 23.46
N SER A 41 -22.65 16.46 23.25
CA SER A 41 -23.23 17.34 24.29
C SER A 41 -23.90 16.71 25.53
N LYS A 42 -23.73 17.42 26.67
CA LYS A 42 -24.65 17.68 27.80
C LYS A 42 -25.12 16.52 28.70
N ILE A 43 -24.55 16.39 29.90
CA ILE A 43 -25.28 16.08 31.16
C ILE A 43 -24.62 16.81 32.35
N GLU A 44 -25.47 17.43 33.19
CA GLU A 44 -25.16 18.17 34.41
C GLU A 44 -24.54 17.32 35.55
N SER A 45 -23.86 18.04 36.44
CA SER A 45 -23.22 17.66 37.70
C SER A 45 -23.86 16.53 38.53
N ARG A 46 -23.01 15.60 39.04
CA ARG A 46 -22.98 15.11 40.45
C ARG A 46 -21.73 14.25 40.74
N ASN A 47 -20.81 14.80 41.55
CA ASN A 47 -19.68 14.24 42.34
C ASN A 47 -18.70 13.17 41.77
N PRO A 48 -17.38 13.30 42.07
CA PRO A 48 -16.33 12.47 41.50
C PRO A 48 -16.05 11.22 42.34
N LEU A 49 -16.07 10.04 41.74
CA LEU A 49 -15.50 8.81 42.31
C LEU A 49 -14.59 8.18 41.25
N PHE A 50 -13.29 8.12 41.59
CA PHE A 50 -12.24 7.48 40.82
C PHE A 50 -12.60 6.02 40.51
N GLY A 51 -12.75 5.69 39.22
CA GLY A 51 -12.98 4.33 38.73
C GLY A 51 -11.96 3.97 37.67
N VAL A 52 -11.09 3.01 38.00
CA VAL A 52 -10.17 2.36 37.05
C VAL A 52 -10.98 1.47 36.12
N VAL A 53 -11.00 1.76 34.82
CA VAL A 53 -11.64 0.90 33.81
C VAL A 53 -10.65 -0.21 33.40
N GLY A 54 -10.93 -1.44 33.82
CA GLY A 54 -10.21 -2.63 33.38
C GLY A 54 -10.74 -3.14 32.04
N PHE A 55 -9.84 -3.36 31.07
CA PHE A 55 -10.15 -4.02 29.81
C PHE A 55 -10.43 -5.51 30.03
N LEU A 56 -11.66 -5.95 29.78
CA LEU A 56 -12.02 -7.35 29.59
C LEU A 56 -12.39 -7.56 28.12
N LEU A 57 -11.50 -8.19 27.36
CA LEU A 57 -11.81 -8.71 26.02
C LEU A 57 -12.26 -10.18 26.16
N THR A 58 -13.55 -10.44 25.98
CA THR A 58 -14.08 -11.79 25.76
C THR A 58 -13.99 -12.15 24.29
N SER A 59 -13.27 -13.22 23.95
CA SER A 59 -13.22 -13.80 22.59
C SER A 59 -14.52 -14.54 22.23
N PRO A 60 -15.02 -14.48 20.99
CA PRO A 60 -16.07 -15.38 20.53
C PRO A 60 -15.47 -16.71 20.06
N VAL A 61 -16.01 -17.79 20.62
CA VAL A 61 -15.82 -19.18 20.21
C VAL A 61 -16.38 -19.38 18.79
N SER A 62 -15.57 -19.86 17.85
CA SER A 62 -16.06 -20.47 16.62
C SER A 62 -16.27 -21.97 16.85
N SER A 63 -17.52 -22.40 16.78
CA SER A 63 -17.91 -23.80 16.71
C SER A 63 -17.80 -24.29 15.27
N HIS A 64 -16.92 -25.25 14.99
CA HIS A 64 -17.26 -26.45 14.23
C HIS A 64 -16.20 -27.54 14.46
N GLN A 65 -16.68 -28.65 15.03
CA GLN A 65 -15.96 -29.89 15.29
C GLN A 65 -15.76 -30.69 13.99
N HIS A 66 -14.63 -31.38 13.85
CA HIS A 66 -14.62 -32.84 13.72
C HIS A 66 -13.27 -33.45 14.11
N TYR A 67 -13.38 -34.55 14.86
CA TYR A 67 -12.37 -35.34 15.55
C TYR A 67 -11.53 -36.26 14.63
N SER A 68 -10.26 -36.48 14.99
CA SER A 68 -9.66 -37.82 14.94
C SER A 68 -8.60 -38.00 16.03
N ASN A 69 -8.84 -38.95 16.92
CA ASN A 69 -8.00 -39.36 18.05
C ASN A 69 -6.70 -40.05 17.61
N ARG A 70 -5.60 -39.77 18.33
CA ARG A 70 -4.61 -40.79 18.72
C ARG A 70 -3.95 -40.42 20.06
N GLN A 71 -3.91 -41.42 20.94
CA GLN A 71 -3.29 -41.41 22.25
C GLN A 71 -1.77 -41.47 22.15
N GLU A 72 -1.05 -40.85 23.10
CA GLU A 72 -0.20 -41.53 24.10
C GLU A 72 0.72 -40.53 24.84
N GLY A 73 1.01 -40.83 26.10
CA GLY A 73 2.30 -40.45 26.72
C GLY A 73 2.28 -39.30 27.72
N GLY A 74 1.80 -39.56 28.94
CA GLY A 74 2.01 -38.66 30.08
C GLY A 74 3.50 -38.54 30.45
N VAL A 75 4.00 -37.30 30.50
CA VAL A 75 5.27 -36.95 31.18
C VAL A 75 5.02 -35.74 32.08
N ARG A 76 5.55 -35.86 33.30
CA ARG A 76 5.34 -35.04 34.50
C ARG A 76 5.51 -33.53 34.29
N THR A 77 4.47 -32.78 34.60
CA THR A 77 4.46 -31.32 34.81
C THR A 77 5.35 -30.94 35.99
N SER A 78 6.58 -30.46 35.74
CA SER A 78 7.48 -29.96 36.80
C SER A 78 8.12 -28.59 36.55
N MET A 79 7.75 -27.84 35.50
CA MET A 79 8.32 -26.50 35.26
C MET A 79 7.35 -25.31 35.39
N VAL A 80 6.04 -25.52 35.47
CA VAL A 80 5.07 -24.41 35.67
C VAL A 80 4.84 -24.07 37.15
N LYS A 81 5.24 -24.95 38.07
CA LYS A 81 5.19 -24.66 39.52
C LYS A 81 6.36 -23.80 40.01
N GLY A 82 7.42 -23.60 39.23
CA GLY A 82 8.54 -22.72 39.59
C GLY A 82 8.16 -21.23 39.50
N TRP A 83 7.56 -20.81 38.39
CA TRP A 83 7.38 -19.37 38.14
C TRP A 83 6.13 -18.76 38.81
N LEU A 84 5.05 -19.53 38.96
CA LEU A 84 3.91 -19.13 39.80
C LEU A 84 4.21 -19.34 41.30
N GLY A 85 5.18 -20.19 41.65
CA GLY A 85 5.73 -20.30 43.00
C GLY A 85 6.57 -19.10 43.40
N ASP A 86 7.28 -18.47 42.46
CA ASP A 86 8.07 -17.27 42.75
C ASP A 86 7.24 -15.97 42.79
N ILE A 87 6.00 -15.99 42.28
CA ILE A 87 5.05 -14.85 42.37
C ILE A 87 4.02 -15.04 43.50
N MET A 88 3.69 -16.27 43.89
CA MET A 88 2.69 -16.54 44.95
C MET A 88 3.16 -17.49 46.07
N GLY A 89 4.47 -17.69 46.22
CA GLY A 89 5.05 -18.62 47.20
C GLY A 89 6.37 -18.17 47.80
N GLY A 90 6.52 -16.86 48.08
CA GLY A 90 7.47 -16.41 49.10
C GLY A 90 6.88 -16.70 50.48
N ASN A 91 7.32 -17.79 51.09
CA ASN A 91 6.99 -18.17 52.46
C ASN A 91 7.13 -16.97 53.39
N ASN A 92 6.10 -16.72 54.18
CA ASN A 92 6.04 -15.68 55.22
C ASN A 92 7.31 -15.70 56.06
N ASN A 93 8.16 -14.69 55.86
CA ASN A 93 9.01 -14.12 56.91
C ASN A 93 9.46 -12.72 56.46
N GLY A 94 8.79 -11.70 57.00
CA GLY A 94 9.39 -10.38 57.25
C GLY A 94 9.53 -9.42 56.06
N ASP A 95 8.94 -8.24 56.26
CA ASP A 95 9.19 -6.94 55.62
C ASP A 95 8.62 -6.60 54.22
N GLY A 96 7.87 -5.50 54.23
CA GLY A 96 7.17 -4.93 53.08
C GLY A 96 8.10 -4.23 52.08
N GLY A 97 7.95 -4.58 50.79
CA GLY A 97 8.68 -3.91 49.70
C GLY A 97 8.12 -4.09 48.28
N GLY A 98 7.21 -5.03 48.04
CA GLY A 98 6.77 -5.42 46.68
C GLY A 98 5.93 -4.37 45.91
N GLY A 99 5.15 -3.54 46.61
CA GLY A 99 4.33 -2.51 45.96
C GLY A 99 5.13 -1.38 45.32
N ASN A 100 6.37 -1.18 45.78
CA ASN A 100 7.23 -0.07 45.36
C ASN A 100 7.85 -0.31 43.97
N CYS A 101 8.13 -1.56 43.60
CA CYS A 101 8.73 -1.90 42.30
C CYS A 101 7.75 -1.79 41.11
N VAL A 102 6.48 -2.15 41.31
CA VAL A 102 5.43 -2.01 40.28
C VAL A 102 5.08 -0.54 40.10
N ALA A 103 4.88 0.19 41.20
CA ALA A 103 4.63 1.64 41.16
C ALA A 103 5.81 2.41 40.56
N LYS A 104 7.06 1.99 40.80
CA LYS A 104 8.25 2.59 40.20
C LYS A 104 8.32 2.35 38.69
N LYS A 105 8.07 1.12 38.22
CA LYS A 105 8.01 0.83 36.77
C LYS A 105 6.86 1.56 36.09
N GLU A 106 5.71 1.69 36.73
CA GLU A 106 4.58 2.45 36.21
C GLU A 106 4.89 3.96 36.16
N LYS A 107 5.60 4.48 37.16
CA LYS A 107 6.04 5.88 37.22
C LYS A 107 7.13 6.20 36.20
N GLU A 108 8.07 5.29 35.97
CA GLU A 108 9.08 5.36 34.91
C GLU A 108 8.41 5.31 33.52
N LEU A 109 7.46 4.40 33.31
CA LEU A 109 6.68 4.35 32.07
C LEU A 109 5.90 5.65 31.84
N LYS A 110 5.27 6.19 32.89
CA LYS A 110 4.53 7.47 32.85
C LYS A 110 5.45 8.67 32.63
N SER A 111 6.66 8.71 33.21
CA SER A 111 7.58 9.82 32.99
C SER A 111 8.20 9.79 31.59
N SER A 112 8.58 8.61 31.10
CA SER A 112 9.02 8.45 29.71
C SER A 112 7.90 8.79 28.73
N PHE A 113 6.66 8.42 29.05
CA PHE A 113 5.49 8.83 28.29
C PHE A 113 5.29 10.35 28.32
N GLN A 114 5.41 11.00 29.47
CA GLN A 114 5.32 12.48 29.58
C GLN A 114 6.44 13.22 28.84
N GLU A 115 7.66 12.67 28.80
CA GLU A 115 8.76 13.20 27.98
C GLU A 115 8.46 13.05 26.47
N LEU A 116 7.83 11.95 26.05
CA LEU A 116 7.36 11.76 24.66
C LEU A 116 6.17 12.67 24.30
N VAL A 117 5.25 12.90 25.24
CA VAL A 117 4.12 13.86 25.11
C VAL A 117 4.62 15.31 25.03
N SER A 118 5.85 15.59 25.46
CA SER A 118 6.37 16.97 25.52
C SER A 118 6.69 17.59 24.16
N GLN A 119 6.80 16.78 23.10
CA GLN A 119 6.93 17.27 21.73
C GLN A 119 5.59 17.20 21.03
N ASP A 120 4.94 18.35 20.83
CA ASP A 120 3.79 18.39 19.96
C ASP A 120 4.19 18.04 18.50
N TRP A 121 3.24 17.55 17.70
CA TRP A 121 3.48 17.21 16.29
C TRP A 121 4.02 18.39 15.46
N SER A 122 3.82 19.63 15.92
CA SER A 122 4.40 20.83 15.33
C SER A 122 5.90 20.95 15.62
N SER A 123 6.36 20.60 16.82
CA SER A 123 7.77 20.62 17.21
C SER A 123 8.57 19.61 16.39
N ILE A 124 8.05 18.38 16.23
CA ILE A 124 8.66 17.35 15.37
C ILE A 124 8.77 17.86 13.92
N ARG A 125 7.74 18.54 13.42
CA ARG A 125 7.75 19.14 12.08
C ARG A 125 8.76 20.26 11.94
N CYS A 126 8.83 21.18 12.91
CA CYS A 126 9.84 22.25 12.90
C CYS A 126 11.26 21.68 12.90
N GLN A 127 11.54 20.67 13.73
CA GLN A 127 12.85 20.01 13.75
C GLN A 127 13.17 19.32 12.41
N TRP A 128 12.18 18.70 11.78
CA TRP A 128 12.33 18.07 10.47
C TRP A 128 12.59 19.09 9.35
N GLU A 129 11.91 20.24 9.36
CA GLU A 129 12.06 21.30 8.36
C GLU A 129 13.48 21.91 8.33
N GLU A 130 14.19 21.88 9.46
CA GLU A 130 15.54 22.45 9.60
C GLU A 130 16.66 21.47 9.20
N HIS A 131 16.34 20.20 8.91
CA HIS A 131 17.33 19.11 8.95
C HIS A 131 18.05 18.81 7.62
N SER A 132 17.49 19.18 6.45
CA SER A 132 18.09 18.84 5.15
C SER A 132 17.53 19.58 3.94
N ASP A 133 18.24 19.53 2.81
CA ASP A 133 17.76 20.00 1.50
C ASP A 133 16.49 19.24 1.05
N LEU A 134 16.40 17.93 1.31
CA LEU A 134 15.19 17.15 1.02
C LEU A 134 13.98 17.65 1.83
N SER A 135 14.19 18.05 3.09
CA SER A 135 13.14 18.65 3.92
C SER A 135 12.63 19.96 3.29
N GLN A 136 13.52 20.74 2.67
CA GLN A 136 13.16 21.97 1.96
C GLN A 136 12.38 21.66 0.68
N GLU A 137 12.81 20.67 -0.12
CA GLU A 137 12.09 20.22 -1.31
C GLU A 137 10.68 19.73 -0.98
N LEU A 138 10.53 18.87 0.03
CA LEU A 138 9.24 18.35 0.48
C LEU A 138 8.34 19.46 1.08
N ARG A 139 8.94 20.45 1.77
CA ARG A 139 8.21 21.64 2.22
C ARG A 139 7.71 22.47 1.05
N GLN A 140 8.53 22.66 0.03
CA GLN A 140 8.17 23.40 -1.18
C GLN A 140 7.07 22.67 -1.96
N LEU A 141 7.15 21.33 -1.99
CA LEU A 141 6.09 20.48 -2.52
C LEU A 141 4.75 20.79 -1.84
N ARG A 142 4.70 20.70 -0.51
CA ARG A 142 3.48 20.91 0.30
C ARG A 142 2.92 22.33 0.25
N SER A 143 3.80 23.34 0.29
CA SER A 143 3.39 24.74 0.42
C SER A 143 2.94 25.37 -0.90
N HIS A 144 3.52 24.95 -2.02
CA HIS A 144 3.30 25.59 -3.32
C HIS A 144 2.95 24.57 -4.40
N SER A 145 3.81 23.58 -4.67
CA SER A 145 3.67 22.66 -5.81
C SER A 145 2.34 21.90 -5.81
N LEU A 146 1.87 21.41 -4.66
CA LEU A 146 0.59 20.68 -4.60
C LEU A 146 -0.62 21.56 -4.93
N LYS A 147 -0.55 22.85 -4.60
CA LYS A 147 -1.63 23.82 -4.80
C LYS A 147 -1.59 24.42 -6.20
N ASP A 148 -0.41 24.79 -6.67
CA ASP A 148 -0.19 25.45 -7.95
C ASP A 148 -0.07 24.44 -9.10
N GLY A 149 0.12 23.16 -8.76
CA GLY A 149 0.21 22.01 -9.68
C GLY A 149 1.51 21.90 -10.48
N LYS A 150 2.47 22.81 -10.26
CA LYS A 150 3.76 22.86 -10.94
C LYS A 150 4.84 22.09 -10.18
N GLY A 151 5.94 21.73 -10.85
CA GLY A 151 7.09 21.07 -10.24
C GLY A 151 7.09 19.54 -10.34
N PRO A 152 7.87 18.84 -9.49
CA PRO A 152 7.97 17.38 -9.52
C PRO A 152 6.62 16.73 -9.27
N ALA A 153 6.28 15.70 -10.04
CA ALA A 153 4.99 15.04 -9.92
C ALA A 153 4.83 14.32 -8.55
N SER A 154 3.60 14.28 -8.03
CA SER A 154 3.30 13.64 -6.75
C SER A 154 1.94 12.94 -6.77
N PRO A 155 1.77 11.79 -6.09
CA PRO A 155 0.45 11.17 -5.88
C PRO A 155 -0.54 12.06 -5.12
N LEU A 156 -0.06 13.14 -4.51
CA LEU A 156 -0.84 14.05 -3.68
C LEU A 156 -1.36 15.26 -4.48
N HIS A 157 -0.99 15.41 -5.75
CA HIS A 157 -1.47 16.50 -6.59
C HIS A 157 -2.98 16.41 -6.81
N THR A 158 -3.68 17.51 -6.56
CA THR A 158 -5.07 17.72 -6.99
C THR A 158 -5.17 18.54 -8.28
N LEU A 159 -4.04 19.14 -8.67
CA LEU A 159 -3.83 19.88 -9.90
C LEU A 159 -2.43 19.53 -10.41
N ARG A 160 -2.31 19.27 -11.71
CA ARG A 160 -1.03 19.02 -12.39
C ARG A 160 -0.93 19.95 -13.59
N ILE A 161 0.10 20.78 -13.61
CA ILE A 161 0.42 21.75 -14.66
C ILE A 161 1.84 21.47 -15.17
N PHE A 162 1.98 21.27 -16.47
CA PHE A 162 3.24 21.15 -17.17
C PHE A 162 3.64 22.50 -17.74
N ASP A 163 4.90 22.89 -17.55
CA ASP A 163 5.48 24.03 -18.26
C ASP A 163 5.63 23.61 -19.73
N ASN A 164 4.72 24.06 -20.57
CA ASN A 164 4.82 23.94 -22.03
C ASN A 164 5.28 25.32 -22.55
N ASP A 165 6.25 25.36 -23.47
CA ASP A 165 6.91 26.59 -23.98
C ASP A 165 5.99 27.53 -24.79
N GLY A 166 4.67 27.35 -24.71
CA GLY A 166 3.68 28.18 -25.35
C GLY A 166 2.30 27.91 -24.75
N ASP A 167 1.76 28.93 -24.11
CA ASP A 167 0.44 29.00 -23.46
C ASP A 167 0.42 28.54 -21.99
N ASP A 168 0.70 29.50 -21.10
CA ASP A 168 0.59 29.36 -19.63
C ASP A 168 -0.84 29.00 -19.15
N ASN A 169 -1.82 28.87 -20.07
CA ASN A 169 -3.23 28.56 -19.81
C ASN A 169 -3.90 27.73 -20.93
N ASP A 170 -3.32 26.60 -21.36
CA ASP A 170 -4.16 25.50 -21.83
C ASP A 170 -5.11 25.12 -20.66
N ASP A 171 -6.30 25.73 -20.66
CA ASP A 171 -7.29 25.80 -19.56
C ASP A 171 -7.65 24.41 -19.08
N VAL A 172 -6.99 23.93 -18.02
CA VAL A 172 -7.03 22.55 -17.49
C VAL A 172 -8.28 21.77 -17.93
N ARG A 173 -8.15 21.09 -19.07
CA ARG A 173 -9.28 20.55 -19.84
C ARG A 173 -9.75 19.20 -19.33
N VAL A 174 -8.95 18.59 -18.46
CA VAL A 174 -9.15 17.24 -17.94
C VAL A 174 -9.36 17.27 -16.44
N THR A 175 -10.43 16.65 -15.96
CA THR A 175 -10.59 16.27 -14.54
C THR A 175 -10.67 14.75 -14.44
N LEU A 176 -9.74 14.15 -13.72
CA LEU A 176 -9.67 12.71 -13.47
C LEU A 176 -10.22 12.39 -12.07
N TYR A 177 -11.23 11.53 -12.01
CA TYR A 177 -11.69 10.92 -10.77
C TYR A 177 -10.94 9.59 -10.54
N ARG A 178 -10.13 9.52 -9.48
CA ARG A 178 -9.35 8.33 -9.09
C ARG A 178 -9.36 8.10 -7.59
N ASP A 179 -8.92 6.93 -7.14
CA ASP A 179 -8.78 6.61 -5.72
C ASP A 179 -7.61 7.35 -5.10
N SER A 180 -7.65 7.73 -3.82
CA SER A 180 -6.57 8.49 -3.17
C SER A 180 -5.30 7.68 -2.90
N ALA A 181 -5.38 6.35 -2.94
CA ALA A 181 -4.29 5.45 -2.55
C ALA A 181 -3.43 4.95 -3.74
N SER A 182 -3.87 5.24 -4.98
CA SER A 182 -3.24 4.77 -6.23
C SER A 182 -3.32 3.25 -6.42
N TRP A 183 -4.34 2.61 -5.84
CA TRP A 183 -4.52 1.16 -5.84
C TRP A 183 -5.33 0.63 -7.02
N CYS A 184 -6.12 1.49 -7.71
CA CYS A 184 -6.90 1.03 -8.85
C CYS A 184 -6.03 0.92 -10.12
N PRO A 185 -5.85 -0.30 -10.70
CA PRO A 185 -5.05 -0.47 -11.92
C PRO A 185 -5.61 0.31 -13.12
N TYR A 186 -6.93 0.46 -13.17
CA TYR A 186 -7.59 1.21 -14.24
C TYR A 186 -7.34 2.72 -14.12
N CYS A 187 -7.22 3.25 -12.89
CA CYS A 187 -6.85 4.65 -12.68
C CYS A 187 -5.37 4.85 -13.00
N GLN A 188 -4.52 3.91 -12.59
CA GLN A 188 -3.08 3.94 -12.82
C GLN A 188 -2.77 4.19 -14.30
N LYS A 189 -3.27 3.38 -15.23
CA LYS A 189 -2.97 3.56 -16.66
C LYS A 189 -3.41 4.91 -17.23
N VAL A 190 -4.56 5.44 -16.80
CA VAL A 190 -5.01 6.77 -17.23
C VAL A 190 -4.09 7.85 -16.67
N TRP A 191 -3.69 7.71 -15.41
CA TRP A 191 -2.81 8.65 -14.74
C TRP A 191 -1.41 8.65 -15.34
N THR A 192 -0.83 7.47 -15.57
CA THR A 192 0.45 7.32 -16.28
C THR A 192 0.40 7.97 -17.67
N ALA A 193 -0.69 7.76 -18.42
CA ALA A 193 -0.86 8.35 -19.75
C ALA A 193 -0.96 9.88 -19.73
N LEU A 194 -1.63 10.47 -18.74
CA LEU A 194 -1.70 11.93 -18.58
C LEU A 194 -0.30 12.52 -18.34
N GLU A 195 0.50 11.88 -17.49
CA GLU A 195 1.87 12.31 -17.21
C GLU A 195 2.79 12.16 -18.42
N GLU A 196 2.74 11.00 -19.10
CA GLU A 196 3.58 10.72 -20.27
C GLU A 196 3.27 11.68 -21.42
N LYS A 197 1.97 11.98 -21.64
CA LYS A 197 1.53 12.93 -22.64
C LYS A 197 1.67 14.39 -22.20
N ARG A 198 2.12 14.66 -20.97
CA ARG A 198 2.27 16.01 -20.40
C ARG A 198 1.00 16.85 -20.50
N ILE A 199 -0.15 16.26 -20.19
CA ILE A 199 -1.46 16.92 -20.25
C ILE A 199 -1.73 17.60 -18.91
N ASN A 200 -2.19 18.85 -18.89
CA ASN A 200 -2.64 19.50 -17.65
C ASN A 200 -3.96 18.87 -17.16
N TYR A 201 -4.05 18.48 -15.89
CA TYR A 201 -5.26 17.86 -15.34
C TYR A 201 -5.53 18.20 -13.86
N ARG A 202 -6.79 18.11 -13.47
CA ARG A 202 -7.24 18.08 -12.06
C ARG A 202 -7.51 16.66 -11.61
N VAL A 203 -7.37 16.41 -10.32
CA VAL A 203 -7.73 15.14 -9.69
C VAL A 203 -8.81 15.37 -8.66
N GLU A 204 -9.88 14.58 -8.77
CA GLU A 204 -10.92 14.46 -7.76
C GLU A 204 -10.83 13.07 -7.12
N PHE A 205 -10.57 13.03 -5.82
CA PHE A 205 -10.39 11.76 -5.12
C PHE A 205 -11.72 11.11 -4.75
N VAL A 206 -11.87 9.84 -5.09
CA VAL A 206 -13.07 9.04 -4.84
C VAL A 206 -12.68 7.71 -4.21
N ASN A 207 -13.29 7.36 -3.08
CA ASN A 207 -13.05 6.08 -2.42
C ASN A 207 -13.28 4.90 -3.38
N MET A 208 -12.42 3.88 -3.32
CA MET A 208 -12.75 2.62 -3.98
C MET A 208 -13.88 1.92 -3.24
N ARG A 209 -14.61 1.05 -3.95
CA ARG A 209 -15.79 0.35 -3.41
C ARG A 209 -15.49 -0.46 -2.15
N CYS A 210 -14.33 -1.10 -2.06
CA CYS A 210 -13.93 -1.90 -0.90
C CYS A 210 -13.45 -1.06 0.29
N TYR A 211 -13.28 0.26 0.12
CA TYR A 211 -12.74 1.19 1.11
C TYR A 211 -13.72 2.35 1.39
N GLY A 212 -15.02 2.10 1.36
CA GLY A 212 -16.02 3.04 1.86
C GLY A 212 -16.97 3.60 0.81
N ASP A 213 -17.87 4.44 1.30
CA ASP A 213 -18.97 4.98 0.50
C ASP A 213 -18.48 6.05 -0.47
N LYS A 214 -19.18 6.15 -1.59
CA LYS A 214 -18.96 7.19 -2.60
C LYS A 214 -19.94 8.33 -2.39
N THR A 215 -19.51 9.55 -2.69
CA THR A 215 -20.37 10.73 -2.57
C THR A 215 -21.55 10.64 -3.56
N PRO A 216 -22.76 11.12 -3.19
CA PRO A 216 -23.88 11.21 -4.12
C PRO A 216 -23.56 12.00 -5.39
N GLN A 217 -22.71 13.02 -5.27
CA GLN A 217 -22.23 13.84 -6.38
C GLN A 217 -21.47 12.98 -7.39
N PHE A 218 -20.53 12.15 -6.95
CA PHE A 218 -19.82 11.25 -7.86
C PHE A 218 -20.76 10.21 -8.48
N LEU A 219 -21.69 9.65 -7.69
CA LEU A 219 -22.65 8.66 -8.19
C LEU A 219 -23.61 9.23 -9.24
N SER A 220 -23.93 10.53 -9.20
CA SER A 220 -24.69 11.17 -10.29
C SER A 220 -23.92 11.23 -11.60
N VAL A 221 -22.59 11.31 -11.56
CA VAL A 221 -21.72 11.29 -12.75
C VAL A 221 -21.52 9.85 -13.23
N GLN A 222 -21.34 8.91 -12.30
CA GLN A 222 -21.05 7.50 -12.55
C GLN A 222 -21.93 6.59 -11.66
N PRO A 223 -23.13 6.22 -12.13
CA PRO A 223 -24.08 5.45 -11.34
C PRO A 223 -23.57 4.07 -10.88
N ASN A 224 -22.68 3.45 -11.66
CA ASN A 224 -22.07 2.17 -11.28
C ASN A 224 -21.00 2.31 -10.19
N GLY A 225 -20.58 3.54 -9.88
CA GLY A 225 -19.53 3.83 -8.91
C GLY A 225 -18.15 3.30 -9.31
N ASN A 226 -17.89 3.04 -10.59
CA ASN A 226 -16.58 2.57 -11.05
C ASN A 226 -15.62 3.75 -11.31
N ILE A 227 -14.35 3.56 -11.02
CA ILE A 227 -13.27 4.51 -11.36
C ILE A 227 -12.29 3.83 -12.32
N PRO A 228 -11.61 4.57 -13.21
CA PRO A 228 -11.63 6.03 -13.33
C PRO A 228 -12.87 6.57 -14.05
N VAL A 229 -13.11 7.86 -13.86
CA VAL A 229 -13.96 8.70 -14.71
C VAL A 229 -13.12 9.90 -15.12
N ALA A 230 -13.21 10.35 -16.36
CA ALA A 230 -12.59 11.60 -16.78
C ALA A 230 -13.64 12.53 -17.39
N ILE A 231 -13.55 13.81 -17.07
CA ILE A 231 -14.24 14.88 -17.79
C ILE A 231 -13.19 15.54 -18.67
N ILE A 232 -13.37 15.47 -19.98
CA ILE A 232 -12.46 16.04 -20.98
C ILE A 232 -13.28 17.01 -21.82
N ASP A 233 -12.95 18.29 -21.83
CA ASP A 233 -13.71 19.34 -22.53
C ASP A 233 -15.21 19.36 -22.17
N GLY A 234 -15.51 19.12 -20.89
CA GLY A 234 -16.89 19.02 -20.39
C GLY A 234 -17.61 17.70 -20.73
N VAL A 235 -17.00 16.80 -21.49
CA VAL A 235 -17.58 15.48 -21.84
C VAL A 235 -17.14 14.43 -20.84
N THR A 236 -18.10 13.67 -20.29
CA THR A 236 -17.83 12.62 -19.29
C THR A 236 -17.56 11.25 -19.93
N TYR A 237 -16.38 10.71 -19.70
CA TYR A 237 -15.94 9.37 -20.09
C TYR A 237 -15.82 8.45 -18.87
N ARG A 238 -16.37 7.25 -18.97
CA ARG A 238 -16.61 6.35 -17.82
C ARG A 238 -15.82 5.04 -17.87
N GLN A 239 -15.08 4.81 -18.95
CA GLN A 239 -14.28 3.61 -19.16
C GLN A 239 -12.83 4.02 -19.36
N SER A 240 -11.91 3.36 -18.67
CA SER A 240 -10.49 3.69 -18.73
C SER A 240 -9.90 3.62 -20.15
N ASN A 241 -10.33 2.65 -20.96
CA ASN A 241 -9.87 2.53 -22.36
C ASN A 241 -10.37 3.69 -23.23
N ASP A 242 -11.64 4.10 -23.07
CA ASP A 242 -12.22 5.22 -23.81
C ASP A 242 -11.53 6.54 -23.43
N ILE A 243 -11.27 6.71 -22.13
CA ILE A 243 -10.51 7.87 -21.62
C ILE A 243 -9.14 7.94 -22.29
N LEU A 244 -8.38 6.84 -22.25
CA LEU A 244 -7.07 6.75 -22.89
C LEU A 244 -7.11 7.10 -24.38
N GLN A 245 -8.08 6.55 -25.11
CA GLN A 245 -8.23 6.80 -26.53
C GLN A 245 -8.53 8.29 -26.81
N VAL A 246 -9.43 8.90 -26.03
CA VAL A 246 -9.81 10.31 -26.21
C VAL A 246 -8.67 11.24 -25.83
N LEU A 247 -7.94 10.96 -24.75
CA LEU A 247 -6.74 11.72 -24.39
C LEU A 247 -5.72 11.70 -25.53
N ASP A 248 -5.48 10.53 -26.12
CA ASP A 248 -4.50 10.39 -27.19
C ASP A 248 -4.93 11.08 -28.50
N GLN A 249 -6.22 11.08 -28.81
CA GLN A 249 -6.79 11.75 -29.99
C GLN A 249 -6.92 13.27 -29.84
N THR A 250 -7.19 13.74 -28.62
CA THR A 250 -7.49 15.16 -28.34
C THR A 250 -6.21 15.97 -28.14
N PHE A 251 -5.23 15.40 -27.43
CA PHE A 251 -3.97 16.07 -27.09
C PHE A 251 -2.86 15.56 -27.99
N THR A 252 -2.63 16.28 -29.09
CA THR A 252 -1.62 15.97 -30.10
C THR A 252 -0.72 17.18 -30.34
N GLY A 253 0.56 16.94 -30.61
CA GLY A 253 1.49 18.01 -30.98
C GLY A 253 2.89 17.73 -30.46
N PRO A 254 3.85 18.64 -30.67
CA PRO A 254 5.24 18.47 -30.23
C PRO A 254 5.39 18.22 -28.73
N HIS A 255 4.50 18.76 -27.91
CA HIS A 255 4.51 18.62 -26.45
C HIS A 255 3.63 17.46 -25.93
N HIS A 256 2.86 16.81 -26.81
CA HIS A 256 1.95 15.72 -26.46
C HIS A 256 2.28 14.48 -27.31
N PRO A 257 3.26 13.66 -26.88
CA PRO A 257 3.67 12.48 -27.64
C PRO A 257 2.49 11.54 -27.89
N PRO A 258 2.36 10.95 -29.09
CA PRO A 258 1.32 9.97 -29.37
C PRO A 258 1.63 8.64 -28.67
N LEU A 259 0.60 8.02 -28.08
CA LEU A 259 0.71 6.69 -27.49
C LEU A 259 0.18 5.60 -28.43
N SER A 260 -0.75 5.93 -29.30
CA SER A 260 -1.29 4.99 -30.29
C SER A 260 -0.41 4.97 -31.55
N PRO A 261 -0.25 3.80 -32.18
CA PRO A 261 0.38 3.72 -33.49
C PRO A 261 -0.43 4.52 -34.52
N LYS A 262 0.23 4.90 -35.63
CA LYS A 262 -0.46 5.55 -36.76
C LYS A 262 -1.57 4.64 -37.29
N ARG A 263 -2.72 5.25 -37.61
CA ARG A 263 -3.86 4.54 -38.22
C ARG A 263 -3.49 3.87 -39.54
N ASN A 264 -4.08 2.71 -39.79
CA ASN A 264 -3.88 1.82 -40.93
C ASN A 264 -2.42 1.40 -41.12
N SER A 265 -1.69 1.17 -40.02
CA SER A 265 -0.31 0.64 -40.05
C SER A 265 -0.26 -0.78 -39.51
N ASP A 266 0.76 -1.55 -39.90
CA ASP A 266 1.01 -2.90 -39.36
C ASP A 266 1.13 -2.91 -37.82
N LEU A 267 1.58 -1.79 -37.24
CA LEU A 267 1.66 -1.62 -35.79
C LEU A 267 0.28 -1.48 -35.12
N GLU A 268 -0.74 -0.97 -35.82
CA GLU A 268 -2.11 -0.92 -35.31
C GLU A 268 -2.72 -2.33 -35.20
N ASP A 269 -2.56 -3.17 -36.22
CA ASP A 269 -3.03 -4.56 -36.19
C ASP A 269 -2.32 -5.37 -35.09
N ARG A 270 -1.02 -5.11 -34.91
CA ARG A 270 -0.24 -5.66 -33.80
C ARG A 270 -0.76 -5.18 -32.45
N ALA A 271 -1.00 -3.89 -32.27
CA ALA A 271 -1.57 -3.32 -31.04
C ALA A 271 -2.91 -3.96 -30.68
N ASN A 272 -3.81 -4.12 -31.66
CA ASN A 272 -5.11 -4.79 -31.48
C ASN A 272 -4.96 -6.24 -31.02
N SER A 273 -3.97 -6.97 -31.53
CA SER A 273 -3.67 -8.32 -31.09
C SER A 273 -3.10 -8.36 -29.67
N LEU A 274 -2.26 -7.39 -29.33
CA LEU A 274 -1.67 -7.26 -28.00
C LEU A 274 -2.71 -6.87 -26.93
N PHE A 275 -3.69 -6.02 -27.25
CA PHE A 275 -4.81 -5.75 -26.33
C PHE A 275 -5.63 -7.01 -26.01
N ARG A 276 -5.81 -7.91 -26.99
CA ARG A 276 -6.45 -9.21 -26.73
C ARG A 276 -5.58 -10.09 -25.84
N LEU A 277 -4.27 -10.09 -26.07
CA LEU A 277 -3.31 -10.84 -25.26
C LEU A 277 -3.26 -10.34 -23.80
N GLU A 278 -3.31 -9.02 -23.57
CA GLU A 278 -3.41 -8.42 -22.24
C GLU A 278 -4.63 -8.96 -21.48
N ARG A 279 -5.80 -8.96 -22.12
CA ARG A 279 -7.03 -9.50 -21.49
C ARG A 279 -6.95 -10.99 -21.21
N GLN A 280 -6.28 -11.76 -22.06
CA GLN A 280 -6.02 -13.18 -21.81
C GLN A 280 -5.08 -13.38 -20.61
N LEU A 281 -4.01 -12.59 -20.52
CA LEU A 281 -3.05 -12.64 -19.41
C LEU A 281 -3.74 -12.27 -18.10
N PHE A 282 -4.49 -11.16 -18.08
CA PHE A 282 -5.29 -10.73 -16.95
C PHE A 282 -6.25 -11.83 -16.50
N GLY A 283 -6.98 -12.44 -17.44
CA GLY A 283 -7.92 -13.52 -17.13
C GLY A 283 -7.23 -14.72 -16.50
N ALA A 284 -6.13 -15.19 -17.10
CA ALA A 284 -5.38 -16.34 -16.60
C ALA A 284 -4.80 -16.09 -15.19
N TRP A 285 -4.27 -14.90 -14.94
CA TRP A 285 -3.81 -14.49 -13.60
C TRP A 285 -4.95 -14.47 -12.60
N MET A 286 -6.06 -13.80 -12.93
CA MET A 286 -7.24 -13.68 -12.07
C MET A 286 -7.80 -15.04 -11.66
N TYR A 287 -7.92 -15.97 -12.61
CA TYR A 287 -8.38 -17.32 -12.29
C TYR A 287 -7.42 -18.05 -11.37
N TRP A 288 -6.10 -17.93 -11.59
CA TRP A 288 -5.14 -18.64 -10.76
C TRP A 288 -5.00 -18.05 -9.35
N ILE A 289 -4.85 -16.73 -9.22
CA ILE A 289 -4.62 -16.06 -7.93
C ILE A 289 -5.77 -16.24 -6.93
N THR A 290 -7.00 -16.39 -7.43
CA THR A 290 -8.22 -16.55 -6.62
C THR A 290 -8.64 -18.01 -6.39
N SER A 291 -7.99 -18.98 -7.05
CA SER A 291 -8.35 -20.40 -6.97
C SER A 291 -7.88 -21.10 -5.69
N ARG A 292 -8.71 -22.02 -5.17
CA ARG A 292 -8.51 -22.75 -3.89
C ARG A 292 -8.13 -24.23 -4.01
N ASP A 293 -8.29 -24.84 -5.19
CA ASP A 293 -8.43 -26.30 -5.34
C ASP A 293 -7.43 -26.97 -6.31
N ASP A 294 -7.62 -28.27 -6.53
CA ASP A 294 -6.93 -29.21 -7.45
C ASP A 294 -6.66 -28.69 -8.88
N ALA A 295 -7.44 -27.71 -9.34
CA ALA A 295 -7.26 -27.05 -10.61
C ALA A 295 -6.05 -26.10 -10.66
N SER A 296 -5.43 -25.77 -9.53
CA SER A 296 -4.35 -24.77 -9.46
C SER A 296 -3.20 -25.09 -10.43
N ALA A 297 -2.78 -26.36 -10.55
CA ALA A 297 -1.74 -26.76 -11.51
C ALA A 297 -2.14 -26.45 -12.97
N ARG A 298 -3.40 -26.71 -13.35
CA ARG A 298 -3.93 -26.38 -14.68
C ARG A 298 -3.99 -24.87 -14.91
N LEU A 299 -4.42 -24.11 -13.90
CA LEU A 299 -4.53 -22.65 -13.98
C LEU A 299 -3.16 -21.98 -14.04
N LYS A 300 -2.19 -22.47 -13.25
CA LYS A 300 -0.77 -22.12 -13.36
C LYS A 300 -0.25 -22.36 -14.77
N ASN A 301 -0.49 -23.54 -15.33
CA ASN A 301 -0.06 -23.85 -16.70
C ASN A 301 -0.72 -22.92 -17.74
N SER A 302 -2.02 -22.60 -17.56
CA SER A 302 -2.71 -21.63 -18.42
C SER A 302 -2.08 -20.25 -18.34
N PHE A 303 -1.75 -19.77 -17.13
CA PHE A 303 -1.08 -18.49 -16.93
C PHE A 303 0.31 -18.49 -17.56
N VAL A 304 1.12 -19.51 -17.30
CA VAL A 304 2.48 -19.66 -17.86
C VAL A 304 2.43 -19.66 -19.39
N ASN A 305 1.48 -20.38 -20.01
CA ASN A 305 1.33 -20.42 -21.46
C ASN A 305 1.02 -19.04 -22.07
N VAL A 306 0.22 -18.22 -21.38
CA VAL A 306 -0.10 -16.86 -21.86
C VAL A 306 1.08 -15.91 -21.59
N LEU A 307 1.74 -16.02 -20.44
CA LEU A 307 2.95 -15.24 -20.13
C LEU A 307 4.09 -15.54 -21.12
N GLN A 308 4.23 -16.79 -21.58
CA GLN A 308 5.17 -17.15 -22.64
C GLN A 308 4.83 -16.51 -23.98
N GLN A 309 3.55 -16.30 -24.31
CA GLN A 309 3.17 -15.53 -25.50
C GLN A 309 3.57 -14.06 -25.36
N VAL A 310 3.38 -13.47 -24.17
CA VAL A 310 3.83 -12.10 -23.88
C VAL A 310 5.36 -11.97 -24.02
N GLU A 311 6.10 -12.92 -23.47
CA GLU A 311 7.56 -13.01 -23.61
C GLU A 311 7.98 -13.11 -25.10
N GLN A 312 7.26 -13.88 -25.92
CA GLN A 312 7.52 -13.98 -27.36
C GLN A 312 7.23 -12.66 -28.09
N GLU A 313 6.17 -11.94 -27.73
CA GLU A 313 5.85 -10.66 -28.34
C GLU A 313 6.88 -9.58 -27.99
N LEU A 314 7.36 -9.55 -26.75
CA LEU A 314 8.45 -8.66 -26.33
C LEU A 314 9.78 -9.06 -26.98
N LYS A 315 10.06 -10.35 -27.13
CA LYS A 315 11.21 -10.84 -27.91
C LYS A 315 11.14 -10.37 -29.35
N TYR A 316 9.97 -10.44 -29.98
CA TYR A 316 9.75 -9.94 -31.33
C TYR A 316 10.05 -8.44 -31.40
N ALA A 317 9.52 -7.64 -30.48
CA ALA A 317 9.76 -6.20 -30.44
C ALA A 317 11.26 -5.88 -30.31
N ASN A 318 11.95 -6.56 -29.39
CA ASN A 318 13.41 -6.42 -29.20
C ASN A 318 14.21 -6.79 -30.46
N SER A 319 13.77 -7.78 -31.23
CA SER A 319 14.53 -8.30 -32.37
C SER A 319 14.21 -7.62 -33.70
N ASN A 320 13.00 -7.08 -33.84
CA ASN A 320 12.48 -6.60 -35.13
C ASN A 320 12.06 -5.13 -35.13
N LEU A 321 11.79 -4.55 -33.96
CA LEU A 321 11.31 -3.17 -33.81
C LEU A 321 12.31 -2.28 -33.05
N ASP A 322 13.53 -2.77 -32.84
CA ASP A 322 14.64 -2.08 -32.18
C ASP A 322 14.25 -1.40 -30.85
N GLY A 323 13.49 -2.11 -30.01
CA GLY A 323 13.00 -1.47 -28.80
C GLY A 323 12.51 -2.37 -27.69
N SER A 324 12.50 -1.78 -26.50
CA SER A 324 12.21 -2.44 -25.23
C SER A 324 10.73 -2.40 -24.84
N PHE A 325 9.88 -1.76 -25.66
CA PHE A 325 8.42 -1.70 -25.48
C PHE A 325 7.70 -2.54 -26.54
N PHE A 326 6.42 -2.84 -26.32
CA PHE A 326 5.67 -3.80 -27.16
C PHE A 326 5.62 -3.45 -28.65
N LEU A 327 5.61 -2.15 -28.98
CA LEU A 327 5.54 -1.64 -30.35
C LEU A 327 6.85 -1.02 -30.86
N GLY A 328 7.96 -1.23 -30.13
CA GLY A 328 9.29 -0.78 -30.54
C GLY A 328 9.97 0.08 -29.48
N LYS A 329 10.64 1.14 -29.93
CA LYS A 329 11.56 1.94 -29.10
C LYS A 329 10.86 2.81 -28.07
N ASP A 330 9.71 3.36 -28.42
CA ASP A 330 8.98 4.33 -27.59
C ASP A 330 7.81 3.63 -26.88
N VAL A 331 7.46 4.11 -25.69
CA VAL A 331 6.32 3.61 -24.93
C VAL A 331 5.02 3.85 -25.69
N SER A 332 4.09 2.90 -25.61
CA SER A 332 2.82 2.97 -26.32
C SER A 332 1.62 2.71 -25.40
N MET A 333 0.43 2.92 -25.95
CA MET A 333 -0.82 2.57 -25.30
C MET A 333 -0.88 1.09 -24.89
N VAL A 334 -0.21 0.20 -25.64
CA VAL A 334 -0.13 -1.22 -25.30
C VAL A 334 0.58 -1.42 -23.97
N ASP A 335 1.72 -0.77 -23.77
CA ASP A 335 2.50 -0.86 -22.53
C ASP A 335 1.66 -0.40 -21.32
N PHE A 336 0.91 0.70 -21.46
CA PHE A 336 0.02 1.21 -20.42
C PHE A 336 -1.20 0.33 -20.15
N MET A 337 -1.59 -0.53 -21.10
CA MET A 337 -2.62 -1.55 -20.87
C MET A 337 -2.08 -2.73 -20.07
N PHE A 338 -0.83 -3.15 -20.31
CA PHE A 338 -0.21 -4.27 -19.61
C PHE A 338 0.28 -3.89 -18.20
N ILE A 339 0.96 -2.75 -18.05
CA ILE A 339 1.78 -2.48 -16.85
C ILE A 339 1.02 -2.52 -15.52
N PRO A 340 -0.20 -1.96 -15.36
CA PRO A 340 -0.84 -1.98 -14.04
C PRO A 340 -1.13 -3.42 -13.56
N PHE A 341 -1.40 -4.32 -14.49
CA PHE A 341 -1.70 -5.70 -14.17
C PHE A 341 -0.44 -6.54 -14.02
N VAL A 342 0.57 -6.33 -14.87
CA VAL A 342 1.85 -7.05 -14.72
C VAL A 342 2.52 -6.68 -13.40
N GLU A 343 2.54 -5.40 -13.00
CA GLU A 343 3.05 -4.96 -11.70
C GLU A 343 2.39 -5.71 -10.53
N ARG A 344 1.05 -5.82 -10.55
CA ARG A 344 0.27 -6.59 -9.56
C ARG A 344 0.55 -8.09 -9.64
N MET A 345 0.76 -8.65 -10.84
CA MET A 345 1.15 -10.05 -11.02
C MET A 345 2.51 -10.35 -10.40
N LEU A 346 3.50 -9.48 -10.60
CA LEU A 346 4.85 -9.64 -10.05
C LEU A 346 4.82 -9.74 -8.51
N ALA A 347 4.09 -8.83 -7.86
CA ALA A 347 3.93 -8.84 -6.41
C ALA A 347 3.09 -10.04 -5.92
N SER A 348 1.87 -10.18 -6.44
CA SER A 348 0.89 -11.14 -5.92
C SER A 348 1.26 -12.60 -6.19
N LEU A 349 1.82 -12.92 -7.35
CA LEU A 349 2.21 -14.31 -7.64
C LEU A 349 3.44 -14.72 -6.85
N LEU A 350 4.36 -13.79 -6.58
CA LEU A 350 5.49 -14.07 -5.69
C LEU A 350 5.01 -14.30 -4.25
N TYR A 351 4.10 -13.45 -3.75
CA TYR A 351 3.61 -13.51 -2.37
C TYR A 351 2.67 -14.67 -2.08
N PHE A 352 1.67 -14.89 -2.94
CA PHE A 352 0.62 -15.89 -2.70
C PHE A 352 0.95 -17.24 -3.33
N LYS A 353 1.70 -17.28 -4.44
CA LYS A 353 1.94 -18.51 -5.21
C LYS A 353 3.40 -18.96 -5.20
N GLY A 354 4.30 -18.21 -4.54
CA GLY A 354 5.74 -18.48 -4.55
C GLY A 354 6.32 -18.50 -5.96
N PHE A 355 5.69 -17.83 -6.92
CA PHE A 355 6.04 -17.93 -8.34
C PHE A 355 6.87 -16.72 -8.78
N PRO A 356 8.19 -16.88 -8.96
CA PRO A 356 9.06 -15.78 -9.36
C PRO A 356 9.00 -15.54 -10.87
N ILE A 357 8.56 -14.35 -11.26
CA ILE A 357 8.70 -13.86 -12.65
C ILE A 357 9.98 -13.03 -12.77
N ARG A 358 10.23 -12.16 -11.78
CA ARG A 358 11.35 -11.21 -11.77
C ARG A 358 11.92 -11.03 -10.37
N ILE A 359 13.18 -11.41 -10.18
CA ILE A 359 13.98 -11.26 -8.94
C ILE A 359 15.40 -10.82 -9.34
N LYS A 360 15.95 -9.72 -8.82
CA LYS A 360 17.32 -9.29 -9.18
C LYS A 360 18.37 -10.16 -8.48
N GLY A 361 19.38 -10.64 -9.22
CA GLY A 361 20.52 -11.37 -8.65
C GLY A 361 20.23 -12.79 -8.13
N GLY A 362 19.00 -13.31 -8.28
CA GLY A 362 18.65 -14.67 -7.89
C GLY A 362 19.27 -15.74 -8.79
N SER A 363 19.61 -16.89 -8.21
CA SER A 363 20.11 -18.09 -8.91
C SER A 363 19.01 -18.89 -9.64
N ASN A 364 17.73 -18.53 -9.47
CA ASN A 364 16.60 -19.28 -10.02
C ASN A 364 16.59 -19.29 -11.55
N ALA A 365 16.35 -20.48 -12.12
CA ALA A 365 16.15 -20.68 -13.55
C ALA A 365 14.98 -19.84 -14.11
N ASP A 366 14.01 -19.49 -13.27
CA ASP A 366 12.78 -18.78 -13.65
C ASP A 366 13.02 -17.33 -14.10
N ASN A 367 13.99 -16.62 -13.54
CA ASN A 367 14.41 -15.31 -14.05
C ASN A 367 14.94 -15.35 -15.49
N LYS A 368 15.45 -16.52 -15.91
CA LYS A 368 15.94 -16.74 -17.27
C LYS A 368 14.82 -17.15 -18.22
N LEU A 369 13.62 -17.49 -17.72
CA LEU A 369 12.49 -17.86 -18.56
C LEU A 369 11.82 -16.64 -19.21
N TYR A 370 11.89 -15.47 -18.56
CA TYR A 370 11.22 -14.25 -19.02
C TYR A 370 12.18 -13.04 -19.19
N PRO A 371 13.30 -13.18 -19.92
CA PRO A 371 14.27 -12.10 -20.08
C PRO A 371 13.69 -10.88 -20.80
N ASN A 372 12.75 -11.03 -21.73
CA ASN A 372 12.17 -9.91 -22.46
C ASN A 372 11.12 -9.17 -21.63
N VAL A 373 10.33 -9.88 -20.81
CA VAL A 373 9.49 -9.24 -19.77
C VAL A 373 10.35 -8.46 -18.78
N ASN A 374 11.47 -9.02 -18.33
CA ASN A 374 12.37 -8.30 -17.41
C ASN A 374 12.95 -7.04 -18.05
N LYS A 375 13.41 -7.13 -19.31
CA LYS A 375 13.90 -5.96 -20.05
C LYS A 375 12.81 -4.89 -20.27
N TRP A 376 11.57 -5.31 -20.53
CA TRP A 376 10.44 -4.40 -20.64
C TRP A 376 10.13 -3.71 -19.32
N MET A 377 10.15 -4.44 -18.20
CA MET A 377 9.98 -3.85 -16.86
C MET A 377 11.11 -2.86 -16.55
N ASP A 378 12.37 -3.21 -16.85
CA ASP A 378 13.52 -2.29 -16.69
C ASP A 378 13.29 -1.00 -17.51
N ALA A 379 12.73 -1.09 -18.73
CA ALA A 379 12.42 0.06 -19.56
C ALA A 379 11.25 0.88 -19.00
N MET A 380 10.17 0.25 -18.54
CA MET A 380 9.05 0.93 -17.87
C MET A 380 9.53 1.71 -16.64
N GLU A 381 10.45 1.15 -15.86
CA GLU A 381 11.04 1.79 -14.68
C GLU A 381 11.89 3.03 -15.01
N THR A 382 12.30 3.21 -16.27
CA THR A 382 12.95 4.47 -16.68
C THR A 382 11.97 5.63 -16.88
N LEU A 383 10.66 5.35 -17.00
CA LEU A 383 9.64 6.36 -17.28
C LEU A 383 9.27 7.11 -15.99
N PRO A 384 9.46 8.44 -15.91
CA PRO A 384 9.03 9.22 -14.73
C PRO A 384 7.52 9.10 -14.46
N SER A 385 6.71 8.99 -15.52
CA SER A 385 5.27 8.78 -15.43
C SER A 385 4.91 7.45 -14.74
N TYR A 386 5.66 6.39 -15.01
CA TYR A 386 5.48 5.11 -14.34
C TYR A 386 6.03 5.12 -12.91
N GLN A 387 7.22 5.70 -12.68
CA GLN A 387 7.78 5.86 -11.33
C GLN A 387 6.84 6.60 -10.39
N LEU A 388 6.12 7.61 -10.89
CA LEU A 388 5.11 8.33 -10.12
C LEU A 388 3.93 7.44 -9.68
N THR A 389 3.51 6.53 -10.57
CA THR A 389 2.22 5.86 -10.48
C THR A 389 2.30 4.41 -10.01
N LYS A 390 3.49 3.80 -10.03
CA LYS A 390 3.74 2.45 -9.51
C LYS A 390 3.62 2.41 -7.99
N SER A 391 3.40 1.21 -7.45
CA SER A 391 3.37 0.92 -6.02
C SER A 391 4.29 -0.25 -5.68
N ASP A 392 4.55 -0.45 -4.39
CA ASP A 392 5.43 -1.48 -3.88
C ASP A 392 4.72 -2.85 -3.72
N TYR A 393 5.51 -3.92 -3.54
CA TYR A 393 4.94 -5.26 -3.46
C TYR A 393 4.07 -5.46 -2.22
N TYR A 394 4.43 -4.85 -1.09
CA TYR A 394 3.61 -4.93 0.12
C TYR A 394 2.23 -4.34 -0.15
N THR A 395 2.18 -3.13 -0.70
CA THR A 395 0.93 -2.45 -1.02
C THR A 395 0.04 -3.30 -1.93
N HIS A 396 0.57 -3.86 -3.03
CA HIS A 396 -0.20 -4.73 -3.92
C HIS A 396 -0.70 -6.02 -3.27
N CYS A 397 0.08 -6.60 -2.35
CA CYS A 397 -0.34 -7.85 -1.68
C CYS A 397 -1.46 -7.62 -0.67
N TRP A 398 -1.58 -6.41 -0.13
CA TRP A 398 -2.60 -6.03 0.84
C TRP A 398 -3.81 -5.34 0.22
N ASP A 399 -3.66 -4.67 -0.92
CA ASP A 399 -4.78 -4.00 -1.60
C ASP A 399 -5.63 -4.96 -2.45
N LEU A 400 -5.05 -6.04 -2.97
CA LEU A 400 -5.72 -6.99 -3.88
C LEU A 400 -6.79 -7.84 -3.21
N PRO A 401 -6.56 -8.51 -2.05
CA PRO A 401 -7.57 -9.39 -1.46
C PRO A 401 -8.93 -8.71 -1.21
N PRO A 402 -8.99 -7.47 -0.68
CA PRO A 402 -10.25 -6.72 -0.54
C PRO A 402 -10.94 -6.40 -1.86
N GLN A 403 -10.18 -6.21 -2.95
CA GLN A 403 -10.70 -5.92 -4.29
C GLN A 403 -11.22 -7.17 -5.00
N LEU A 404 -10.52 -8.30 -4.83
CA LEU A 404 -10.79 -9.56 -5.51
C LEU A 404 -11.70 -10.51 -4.69
N GLY A 405 -11.95 -10.19 -3.42
CA GLY A 405 -12.67 -11.02 -2.47
C GLY A 405 -11.77 -12.00 -1.72
N SER A 406 -10.80 -12.62 -2.40
CA SER A 406 -9.70 -13.36 -1.75
C SER A 406 -8.54 -13.64 -2.72
N CYS A 407 -7.30 -13.60 -2.22
CA CYS A 407 -6.12 -14.17 -2.85
C CYS A 407 -5.69 -15.40 -2.05
N ILE A 408 -5.34 -16.50 -2.72
CA ILE A 408 -5.10 -17.79 -2.06
C ILE A 408 -3.61 -18.09 -1.99
N THR A 409 -3.11 -18.21 -0.76
CA THR A 409 -1.74 -18.66 -0.49
C THR A 409 -1.60 -20.16 -0.78
N GLU A 410 -0.67 -20.50 -1.68
CA GLU A 410 -0.18 -21.86 -1.95
C GLU A 410 1.25 -22.04 -1.45
N ASP A 411 2.04 -20.97 -1.42
CA ASP A 411 3.43 -20.93 -0.99
C ASP A 411 3.67 -19.59 -0.28
N ASP A 412 4.24 -19.65 0.93
CA ASP A 412 4.49 -18.50 1.80
C ASP A 412 5.97 -18.08 1.87
N THR A 413 6.84 -18.68 1.05
CA THR A 413 8.30 -18.50 1.06
C THR A 413 8.73 -17.03 1.09
N TYR A 414 8.02 -16.16 0.37
CA TYR A 414 8.36 -14.74 0.24
C TYR A 414 7.55 -13.81 1.15
N GLN A 415 6.54 -14.31 1.86
CA GLN A 415 5.61 -13.46 2.60
C GLN A 415 6.28 -12.70 3.74
N SER A 416 7.15 -13.37 4.50
CA SER A 416 7.84 -12.73 5.62
C SER A 416 8.76 -11.59 5.18
N ALA A 417 9.42 -11.75 4.04
CA ALA A 417 10.30 -10.74 3.45
C ALA A 417 9.51 -9.56 2.86
N ILE A 418 8.42 -9.84 2.14
CA ILE A 418 7.53 -8.80 1.58
C ILE A 418 6.80 -8.03 2.70
N ASN A 419 6.45 -8.69 3.80
CA ASN A 419 5.81 -8.03 4.96
C ASN A 419 6.80 -7.39 5.94
N GLY A 420 8.11 -7.53 5.73
CA GLY A 420 9.12 -7.02 6.65
C GLY A 420 9.08 -7.64 8.06
N ILE A 421 8.55 -8.85 8.20
CA ILE A 421 8.42 -9.55 9.49
C ILE A 421 9.47 -10.64 9.69
N ASP A 422 10.35 -10.86 8.72
CA ASP A 422 11.50 -11.76 8.82
C ASP A 422 12.61 -11.21 9.73
N GLY A 423 12.51 -9.94 10.15
CA GLY A 423 13.52 -9.24 10.95
C GLY A 423 14.80 -8.92 10.18
N ILE A 424 14.74 -8.89 8.84
CA ILE A 424 15.89 -8.64 7.98
C ILE A 424 15.52 -7.73 6.79
N SER A 425 14.43 -8.01 6.07
CA SER A 425 14.08 -7.32 4.83
C SER A 425 13.83 -5.84 5.00
N TRP A 426 13.22 -5.43 6.10
CA TRP A 426 12.86 -4.03 6.39
C TRP A 426 13.67 -3.42 7.53
N ASP A 427 14.76 -4.07 7.94
CA ASP A 427 15.69 -3.51 8.93
C ASP A 427 16.66 -2.53 8.23
N LEU A 428 16.82 -1.33 8.80
CA LEU A 428 17.72 -0.33 8.25
C LEU A 428 19.20 -0.71 8.49
N PRO A 429 20.10 -0.53 7.51
CA PRO A 429 19.85 0.00 6.16
C PRO A 429 19.10 -0.98 5.26
N LEU A 430 18.11 -0.46 4.53
CA LEU A 430 17.37 -1.26 3.55
C LEU A 430 18.33 -1.79 2.50
N LYS A 431 18.16 -3.06 2.11
CA LYS A 431 18.96 -3.66 1.06
C LYS A 431 18.44 -3.20 -0.30
N PRO A 432 19.32 -2.83 -1.26
CA PRO A 432 18.91 -2.58 -2.63
C PRO A 432 18.07 -3.72 -3.19
N HIS A 433 17.04 -3.37 -3.95
CA HIS A 433 16.06 -4.30 -4.53
C HIS A 433 15.34 -5.21 -3.52
N ASN A 434 15.26 -4.81 -2.25
CA ASN A 434 14.78 -5.65 -1.15
C ASN A 434 15.47 -7.04 -1.16
N GLY A 435 16.79 -7.07 -1.33
CA GLY A 435 17.56 -8.31 -1.46
C GLY A 435 17.31 -9.08 -2.76
N GLY A 436 16.78 -8.41 -3.77
CA GLY A 436 16.43 -8.96 -5.09
C GLY A 436 14.94 -9.22 -5.30
N ILE A 437 14.15 -9.30 -4.22
CA ILE A 437 12.72 -9.66 -4.27
C ILE A 437 11.91 -8.63 -5.04
N GLU A 438 12.20 -7.35 -4.82
CA GLU A 438 11.50 -6.23 -5.43
C GLU A 438 12.50 -5.35 -6.18
N PRO A 439 12.67 -5.55 -7.50
CA PRO A 439 13.55 -4.73 -8.32
C PRO A 439 13.24 -3.23 -8.21
N ASP A 440 14.18 -2.40 -8.66
CA ASP A 440 14.04 -0.92 -8.69
C ASP A 440 14.02 -0.18 -7.33
N TRP A 441 14.46 -0.84 -6.25
CA TRP A 441 14.82 -0.16 -4.99
C TRP A 441 16.30 0.28 -4.96
N GLU A 442 16.80 0.92 -6.02
CA GLU A 442 18.19 1.43 -6.05
C GLU A 442 18.37 2.69 -5.19
N TRP A 443 17.27 3.40 -4.91
CA TRP A 443 17.20 4.55 -4.00
C TRP A 443 17.45 4.19 -2.52
N CYS A 444 17.37 2.90 -2.17
CA CYS A 444 17.73 2.36 -0.86
C CYS A 444 19.26 2.20 -0.76
N ASN A 445 20.00 3.30 -0.88
CA ASN A 445 21.44 3.34 -0.70
C ASN A 445 21.77 3.15 0.80
N ASN A 446 23.05 2.96 1.16
CA ASN A 446 23.51 2.89 2.57
C ASN A 446 23.24 4.15 3.42
N ASN A 447 22.61 5.20 2.87
CA ASN A 447 22.24 6.44 3.56
C ASN A 447 20.71 6.57 3.65
N ASN A 448 20.10 5.90 4.63
CA ASN A 448 18.64 5.91 4.83
C ASN A 448 18.09 7.26 5.36
N MET A 449 18.91 8.32 5.41
CA MET A 449 18.47 9.62 5.93
C MET A 449 17.26 10.13 5.14
N ASN A 450 17.30 10.05 3.81
CA ASN A 450 16.20 10.53 2.96
C ASN A 450 14.90 9.75 3.18
N ALA A 451 14.99 8.42 3.26
CA ALA A 451 13.86 7.55 3.53
C ALA A 451 13.24 7.83 4.93
N ASN A 452 14.08 8.04 5.93
CA ASN A 452 13.63 8.40 7.28
C ASN A 452 12.95 9.78 7.29
N LEU A 453 13.52 10.76 6.59
CA LEU A 453 12.95 12.10 6.48
C LEU A 453 11.61 12.09 5.77
N GLU A 454 11.48 11.34 4.66
CA GLU A 454 10.19 11.20 3.98
C GLU A 454 9.18 10.46 4.88
N ALA A 455 9.58 9.40 5.58
CA ALA A 455 8.69 8.71 6.51
C ALA A 455 8.16 9.62 7.62
N VAL A 456 9.03 10.47 8.20
CA VAL A 456 8.65 11.47 9.20
C VAL A 456 7.70 12.51 8.60
N GLU A 457 7.97 12.99 7.37
CA GLU A 457 7.06 13.90 6.66
C GLU A 457 5.67 13.27 6.52
N ARG A 458 5.57 12.06 5.95
CA ARG A 458 4.29 11.40 5.68
C ARG A 458 3.52 11.16 6.96
N LEU A 459 4.20 10.70 8.02
CA LEU A 459 3.59 10.40 9.30
C LEU A 459 3.10 11.67 10.00
N THR A 460 3.91 12.73 10.04
CA THR A 460 3.54 13.98 10.71
C THR A 460 2.45 14.76 9.96
N PHE A 461 2.39 14.70 8.62
CA PHE A 461 1.29 15.31 7.88
C PHE A 461 -0.01 14.48 7.94
N ASN A 462 0.07 13.17 8.16
CA ASN A 462 -1.09 12.28 8.28
C ASN A 462 -1.48 11.93 9.73
N HIS A 463 -0.80 12.48 10.73
CA HIS A 463 -0.94 12.08 12.15
C HIS A 463 -2.39 12.09 12.65
N LYS A 464 -3.22 13.06 12.24
CA LYS A 464 -4.63 13.13 12.67
C LYS A 464 -5.41 11.88 12.25
N ASN A 465 -5.25 11.45 11.01
CA ASN A 465 -5.90 10.25 10.50
C ASN A 465 -5.30 8.98 11.13
N ILE A 466 -3.99 8.95 11.37
CA ILE A 466 -3.32 7.83 12.05
C ILE A 466 -3.84 7.68 13.47
N ILE A 467 -3.98 8.79 14.22
CA ILE A 467 -4.51 8.80 15.58
C ILE A 467 -5.96 8.36 15.59
N LYS A 468 -6.79 8.92 14.70
CA LYS A 468 -8.21 8.56 14.58
C LYS A 468 -8.37 7.07 14.25
N PHE A 469 -7.56 6.57 13.31
CA PHE A 469 -7.48 5.14 12.99
C PHE A 469 -7.01 4.30 14.19
N ALA A 470 -5.94 4.68 14.88
CA ALA A 470 -5.42 3.93 16.03
C ALA A 470 -6.43 3.89 17.20
N ALA A 471 -7.15 4.99 17.41
CA ALA A 471 -8.15 5.15 18.46
C ALA A 471 -9.53 4.59 18.09
N ARG A 472 -9.74 4.09 16.87
CA ARG A 472 -11.05 3.62 16.38
C ARG A 472 -11.73 2.57 17.27
N GLY A 473 -10.94 1.82 18.05
CA GLY A 473 -11.46 0.84 19.01
C GLY A 473 -11.85 1.36 20.38
N ALA A 474 -11.70 2.66 20.64
CA ALA A 474 -12.08 3.27 21.91
C ALA A 474 -13.58 3.65 21.96
N ASP A 475 -14.23 3.89 20.81
CA ASP A 475 -15.66 4.25 20.73
C ASP A 475 -16.54 3.04 20.43
N THR A 476 -16.58 2.08 21.35
CA THR A 476 -17.40 0.86 21.19
C THR A 476 -18.85 1.03 21.64
N ASN A 477 -19.20 2.16 22.27
CA ASN A 477 -20.52 2.36 22.86
C ASN A 477 -21.55 2.93 21.87
N ASN A 478 -21.14 3.62 20.79
CA ASN A 478 -22.06 4.22 19.82
C ASN A 478 -21.81 3.86 18.35
N ASN A 479 -20.72 3.16 18.00
CA ASN A 479 -20.47 2.72 16.63
C ASN A 479 -19.80 1.34 16.61
N PRO A 480 -20.55 0.24 16.33
CA PRO A 480 -19.92 -1.07 16.23
C PRO A 480 -18.86 -1.04 15.12
N PHE A 481 -17.67 -1.58 15.41
CA PHE A 481 -16.60 -1.74 14.42
C PHE A 481 -17.18 -2.26 13.10
N THR A 482 -17.23 -1.40 12.09
CA THR A 482 -17.69 -1.82 10.76
C THR A 482 -16.64 -2.78 10.24
N ARG A 483 -17.02 -4.03 9.97
CA ARG A 483 -16.10 -5.01 9.40
C ARG A 483 -15.89 -4.68 7.92
N TYR A 484 -14.68 -4.31 7.56
CA TYR A 484 -14.26 -4.14 6.17
C TYR A 484 -13.53 -5.39 5.70
N SER A 485 -13.59 -5.67 4.39
CA SER A 485 -12.82 -6.76 3.78
C SER A 485 -11.30 -6.54 3.86
N ALA A 486 -10.88 -5.32 4.18
CA ALA A 486 -9.51 -4.92 4.44
C ALA A 486 -9.32 -4.61 5.94
N PRO A 487 -8.78 -5.53 6.76
CA PRO A 487 -8.68 -5.34 8.21
C PRO A 487 -7.82 -4.14 8.64
N LEU A 488 -6.90 -3.71 7.78
CA LEU A 488 -6.02 -2.55 7.98
C LEU A 488 -6.53 -1.26 7.32
N ALA A 489 -7.71 -1.29 6.69
CA ALA A 489 -8.33 -0.09 6.14
C ALA A 489 -9.70 0.10 6.80
N ASP A 490 -9.85 1.20 7.51
CA ASP A 490 -11.13 1.64 8.05
C ASP A 490 -11.45 3.02 7.47
N PRO A 491 -12.29 3.10 6.44
CA PRO A 491 -12.64 4.37 5.81
C PRO A 491 -13.56 5.25 6.63
N LYS A 492 -14.07 4.78 7.77
CA LYS A 492 -14.82 5.60 8.73
C LYS A 492 -13.93 6.12 9.86
N ALA A 493 -12.74 5.55 10.03
CA ALA A 493 -11.80 5.94 11.07
C ALA A 493 -10.93 7.14 10.68
#